data_AF-A0A2D4XDM9-F1
#
_entry.id   AF-A0A2D4XDM9-F1
#
_cell.length_a   1.000
_cell.length_b   1.000
_cell.length_c   1.000
_cell.angle_alpha   90.00
_cell.angle_beta   90.00
_cell.angle_gamma   90.00
#
_symmetry.space_group_name_H-M   'P 1'
#
loop_
_entity.id
_entity.type
_entity.pdbx_description
1 polymer ?
#
loop_
_entity_poly.entity_id
_entity_poly.type
_entity_poly.pdbx_seq_one_letter_code
_entity_poly.pdbx_strand_id
1 'polypeptide(L)' 'MAQGVVKSYDPNSGNGIVVLDTDKSEVYLQPGSLKDSIFRTLRQGQRINFEVTDIEGVLTISNVKIGQGGY' A
#
# COMPACT_ATOMS: atom_id res chain seq x y z
N MET A 1 -5.86 -10.78 -0.77
CA MET A 1 -5.51 -9.72 -1.75
C MET A 1 -6.48 -8.57 -1.57
N ALA A 2 -5.97 -7.38 -1.27
CA ALA A 2 -6.70 -6.14 -1.10
C ALA A 2 -6.26 -5.12 -2.17
N GLN A 3 -7.11 -4.13 -2.44
CA GLN A 3 -6.79 -3.03 -3.36
C GLN A 3 -7.02 -1.69 -2.67
N GLY A 4 -6.24 -0.69 -3.06
CA GLY A 4 -6.38 0.63 -2.52
C GLY A 4 -5.64 1.69 -3.31
N VAL A 5 -5.88 2.93 -2.92
CA VAL A 5 -5.28 4.12 -3.49
C VAL A 5 -4.29 4.70 -2.50
N VAL A 6 -3.09 5.01 -2.96
CA VAL A 6 -2.07 5.69 -2.16
C VAL A 6 -2.55 7.11 -1.86
N LYS A 7 -2.85 7.41 -0.60
CA LYS A 7 -3.26 8.75 -0.16
C LYS A 7 -2.05 9.68 -0.02
N SER A 8 -0.96 9.15 0.51
CA SER A 8 0.32 9.86 0.65
C SER A 8 1.46 8.86 0.78
N TYR A 9 2.63 9.20 0.23
CA TYR A 9 3.83 8.39 0.36
C TYR A 9 5.05 9.30 0.40
N ASP A 10 5.94 9.07 1.35
CA ASP A 10 7.23 9.73 1.45
C ASP A 10 8.34 8.76 0.98
N PRO A 11 8.97 9.02 -0.18
CA PRO A 11 10.03 8.17 -0.70
C PRO A 11 11.32 8.19 0.14
N ASN A 12 11.52 9.20 1.00
CA ASN A 12 12.72 9.28 1.83
C ASN A 12 12.65 8.33 3.02
N SER A 13 11.51 8.29 3.71
CA SER A 13 11.27 7.38 4.84
C SER A 13 10.71 6.01 4.42
N GLY A 14 10.10 5.92 3.23
CA GLY A 14 9.39 4.73 2.77
C GLY A 14 8.04 4.52 3.45
N ASN A 15 7.58 5.52 4.20
CA ASN A 15 6.29 5.51 4.88
C ASN A 15 5.18 6.05 3.99
N GLY A 16 3.96 5.58 4.21
CA GLY A 16 2.80 6.10 3.50
C GLY A 16 1.49 5.69 4.11
N ILE A 17 0.41 6.17 3.50
CA ILE A 17 -0.96 5.83 3.84
C ILE A 17 -1.65 5.38 2.55
N VAL A 18 -2.32 4.23 2.64
CA VAL A 18 -3.14 3.68 1.57
C VAL A 18 -4.57 3.59 2.06
N VAL A 19 -5.50 4.02 1.24
CA VAL A 19 -6.93 3.92 1.51
C VAL A 19 -7.45 2.70 0.77
N LEU A 20 -8.07 1.77 1.50
CA LEU A 20 -8.69 0.59 0.91
C LEU A 20 -9.92 0.96 0.07
N ASP A 21 -10.07 0.33 -1.09
CA ASP A 21 -11.23 0.57 -1.95
C ASP A 21 -12.53 -0.02 -1.36
N THR A 22 -12.42 -1.03 -0.50
CA THR A 22 -13.55 -1.78 0.09
C THR A 22 -14.33 -0.97 1.13
N ASP A 23 -13.64 -0.45 2.13
CA ASP A 23 -14.22 0.16 3.33
C ASP A 23 -13.68 1.58 3.59
N LYS A 24 -12.80 2.07 2.71
CA LYS A 24 -12.09 3.35 2.86
C LYS A 24 -11.25 3.43 4.14
N SER A 25 -10.90 2.29 4.74
CA SER A 25 -10.01 2.24 5.89
C SER A 25 -8.60 2.66 5.47
N GLU A 26 -7.94 3.38 6.37
CA GLU A 26 -6.56 3.84 6.19
C GLU A 26 -5.60 2.78 6.72
N VAL A 27 -4.74 2.28 5.84
CA VAL A 27 -3.71 1.31 6.17
C VAL A 27 -2.35 1.98 6.07
N TYR A 28 -1.55 1.80 7.12
CA TYR A 28 -0.21 2.37 7.18
C TYR A 28 0.76 1.52 6.36
N LEU A 29 1.55 2.20 5.54
CA LEU A 29 2.62 1.60 4.75
C LEU A 29 3.92 1.83 5.53
N GLN A 30 4.50 0.75 6.05
CA GLN A 30 5.71 0.80 6.87
C GLN A 30 6.97 0.80 6.00
N PRO A 31 8.12 1.27 6.53
CA PRO A 31 9.38 1.20 5.82
C PRO A 31 9.72 -0.27 5.52
N GLY A 32 9.89 -0.59 4.25
CA GLY A 32 10.16 -1.97 3.82
C GLY A 32 8.92 -2.77 3.41
N SER A 33 7.70 -2.23 3.49
CA SER A 33 6.51 -2.85 2.88
C SER A 33 6.64 -3.06 1.36
N LEU A 34 7.55 -2.32 0.73
CA LEU A 34 7.89 -2.43 -0.69
C LEU A 34 9.08 -3.36 -0.99
N LYS A 35 9.71 -3.96 0.02
CA LYS A 35 10.99 -4.69 -0.16
C LYS A 35 10.88 -5.90 -1.10
N ASP A 36 9.73 -6.56 -1.10
CA ASP A 36 9.39 -7.67 -1.99
C ASP A 36 8.47 -7.23 -3.16
N SER A 37 8.29 -5.92 -3.34
CA SER A 37 7.49 -5.36 -4.42
C SER A 37 8.36 -4.99 -5.62
N ILE A 38 7.74 -4.99 -6.80
CA ILE A 38 8.32 -4.38 -8.00
C ILE A 38 8.45 -2.85 -7.89
N PHE A 39 7.70 -2.23 -6.97
CA PHE A 39 7.75 -0.79 -6.76
C PHE A 39 8.88 -0.43 -5.80
N ARG A 40 9.73 0.52 -6.23
CA ARG A 40 10.70 1.18 -5.32
C ARG A 40 10.14 2.43 -4.66
N THR A 41 9.13 3.03 -5.26
CA THR A 41 8.43 4.23 -4.76
C THR A 41 6.97 4.19 -5.22
N LEU A 42 6.11 4.92 -4.51
CA LEU A 42 4.71 5.10 -4.86
C LEU A 42 4.40 6.59 -5.02
N ARG A 43 3.32 6.90 -5.75
CA ARG A 43 2.81 8.27 -5.89
C ARG A 43 1.40 8.39 -5.32
N GLN A 44 1.08 9.56 -4.79
CA GLN A 44 -0.29 9.88 -4.40
C GLN A 44 -1.25 9.68 -5.58
N GLY A 45 -2.42 9.10 -5.32
CA GLY A 45 -3.43 8.76 -6.33
C GLY A 45 -3.15 7.47 -7.09
N GLN A 46 -2.01 6.81 -6.86
CA GLN A 46 -1.69 5.56 -7.52
C GLN A 46 -2.52 4.41 -6.93
N ARG A 47 -3.15 3.62 -7.81
CA ARG A 47 -3.82 2.38 -7.44
C ARG A 47 -2.81 1.23 -7.34
N ILE A 48 -2.89 0.50 -6.24
CA ILE A 48 -2.04 -0.64 -5.96
C ILE A 48 -2.86 -1.79 -5.39
N ASN A 49 -2.42 -3.01 -5.70
CA ASN A 49 -2.92 -4.23 -5.09
C ASN A 49 -1.89 -4.69 -4.07
N PHE A 50 -2.32 -5.18 -2.93
CA PHE A 50 -1.41 -5.60 -1.86
C PHE A 50 -2.05 -6.66 -0.97
N GLU A 51 -1.25 -7.25 -0.09
CA GLU A 51 -1.73 -8.16 0.94
C GLU A 51 -1.62 -7.47 2.29
N VAL A 52 -2.72 -7.50 3.04
CA VAL A 52 -2.77 -6.99 4.41
C VAL A 52 -2.70 -8.18 5.32
N THR A 53 -1.70 -8.19 6.20
CA THR A 53 -1.53 -9.22 7.22
C THR A 53 -1.59 -8.53 8.58
N ASP A 54 -2.36 -9.11 9.49
CA ASP A 54 -2.34 -8.71 10.89
C ASP A 54 -1.15 -9.39 11.58
N ILE A 55 -0.20 -8.60 12.04
CA ILE A 55 0.93 -9.06 12.85
C ILE A 55 0.79 -8.38 14.20
N GLU A 56 0.49 -9.16 15.24
CA GLU A 56 0.33 -8.68 16.63
C GLU A 56 -0.69 -7.53 16.81
N GLY A 57 -1.78 -7.53 16.03
CA GLY A 57 -2.82 -6.50 16.07
C GLY A 57 -2.53 -5.27 15.22
N VAL A 58 -1.45 -5.30 14.42
CA VAL A 58 -1.07 -4.22 13.50
C VAL A 58 -1.25 -4.68 12.06
N LEU A 59 -2.13 -3.99 11.34
CA LEU A 59 -2.34 -4.19 9.91
C LEU A 59 -1.10 -3.74 9.13
N THR A 60 -0.41 -4.70 8.54
CA THR A 60 0.83 -4.46 7.80
C THR A 60 0.64 -4.82 6.33
N ILE A 61 1.17 -3.96 5.45
CA ILE A 61 1.12 -4.16 4.00
C ILE A 61 2.33 -4.98 3.55
N SER A 62 2.08 -6.01 2.75
CA SER A 62 3.08 -6.86 2.09
C SER A 62 2.72 -7.10 0.63
N ASN A 63 3.70 -7.53 -0.17
CA ASN A 63 3.50 -8.01 -1.54
C ASN A 63 2.76 -7.01 -2.46
N VAL A 64 3.20 -5.75 -2.46
CA VAL A 64 2.59 -4.68 -3.27
C VAL A 64 2.79 -4.97 -4.77
N LYS A 65 1.72 -4.88 -5.56
CA LYS A 65 1.63 -5.17 -6.99
C LYS A 65 0.88 -4.04 -7.71
N ILE A 66 1.07 -3.94 -9.02
CA ILE A 66 0.37 -2.96 -9.86
C ILE A 66 -1.14 -3.22 -9.75
N GLY A 67 -1.88 -2.20 -9.30
CA GLY A 67 -3.33 -2.14 -9.50
C GLY A 67 -3.55 -1.74 -10.95
N GLN A 68 -4.08 -2.64 -11.77
CA GLN A 68 -4.46 -2.29 -13.13
C GLN A 68 -5.64 -1.32 -13.01
N GLY A 69 -5.40 -0.04 -13.26
CA GLY A 69 -6.46 0.94 -13.46
C GLY A 69 -7.18 0.57 -14.74
N GLY A 70 -8.23 -0.25 -14.63
CA GLY A 70 -9.14 -0.52 -15.74
C GLY A 70 -9.75 0.81 -16.18
N TYR A 71 -9.51 1.17 -17.44
CA TYR A 71 -10.25 2.19 -18.16
C TYR A 71 -11.47 1.54 -18.82
#